data_AF-A0A1M7Q0Y2-F1
#
_entry.id   AF-A0A1M7Q0Y2-F1
#
_cell.length_a   1.000
_cell.length_b   1.000
_cell.length_c   1.000
_cell.angle_alpha   90.00
_cell.angle_beta   90.00
_cell.angle_gamma   90.00
#
_symmetry.space_group_name_H-M   'P 1'
#
loop_
_entity.id
_entity.type
_entity.pdbx_description
1 polymer ?
#
loop_
_entity_poly.entity_id
_entity_poly.type
_entity_poly.pdbx_seq_one_letter_code
_entity_poly.pdbx_strand_id
1 'polypeptide(L)'
;MGIIVFYEGPNATQNIVQTIEDTPGQNFRPVQNDTIRSAKLFGVRPGCEIAVYDSPDGSTGDDFCIVNVKRVAPEYVINTFERSYEDEYVIVSFIRNNDLDGKISRIRVN
;
A
#
# COMPACT_ATOMS: atom_id res chain seq x y z
N MET A 1 14.15 2.01 -10.56
CA MET A 1 13.09 1.18 -9.98
C MET A 1 13.18 1.34 -8.49
N GLY A 2 12.08 1.71 -7.85
CA GLY A 2 11.94 1.62 -6.41
C GLY A 2 11.38 0.27 -5.99
N ILE A 3 11.50 -0.03 -4.70
CA ILE A 3 11.02 -1.27 -4.09
C ILE A 3 9.93 -0.94 -3.08
N ILE A 4 8.85 -1.73 -3.10
CA ILE A 4 7.74 -1.67 -2.14
C ILE A 4 7.73 -3.00 -1.38
N VAL A 5 7.86 -2.94 -0.05
CA VAL A 5 7.84 -4.12 0.83
C VAL A 5 6.60 -4.06 1.71
N PHE A 6 5.74 -5.06 1.64
CA PHE A 6 4.52 -5.15 2.44
C PHE A 6 4.72 -6.02 3.68
N TYR A 7 4.12 -5.62 4.79
CA TYR A 7 4.29 -6.24 6.11
C TYR A 7 2.95 -6.62 6.76
N GLU A 8 2.98 -7.69 7.54
CA GLU A 8 1.82 -8.20 8.30
C GLU A 8 1.47 -7.31 9.51
N GLY A 9 2.47 -6.71 10.13
CA GLY A 9 2.30 -5.84 11.29
C GLY A 9 2.18 -4.37 10.88
N PRO A 10 1.66 -3.50 11.77
CA PRO A 10 1.73 -2.05 11.58
C PRO A 10 3.18 -1.55 11.69
N ASN A 11 3.47 -0.35 11.17
CA ASN A 11 4.79 0.30 11.24
C ASN A 11 5.94 -0.56 10.67
N ALA A 12 5.69 -1.33 9.61
CA ALA A 12 6.65 -2.23 8.98
C ALA A 12 7.27 -3.26 9.96
N THR A 13 6.44 -3.86 10.80
CA THR A 13 6.81 -4.91 11.75
C THR A 13 6.27 -6.28 11.34
N GLN A 14 6.66 -7.34 12.07
CA GLN A 14 6.32 -8.73 11.78
C GLN A 14 6.90 -9.22 10.45
N ASN A 15 6.27 -10.22 9.83
CA ASN A 15 6.81 -10.84 8.62
C ASN A 15 6.58 -9.96 7.40
N ILE A 16 7.48 -10.09 6.43
CA ILE A 16 7.30 -9.56 5.09
C ILE A 16 6.28 -10.47 4.38
N VAL A 17 5.21 -9.88 3.87
CA VAL A 17 4.22 -10.59 3.06
C VAL A 17 4.76 -10.81 1.64
N GLN A 18 5.27 -9.75 1.03
CA GLN A 18 5.84 -9.76 -0.31
C GLN A 18 6.61 -8.48 -0.59
N THR A 19 7.50 -8.56 -1.59
CA THR A 19 8.28 -7.43 -2.10
C THR A 19 8.01 -7.29 -3.59
N ILE A 20 7.72 -6.08 -4.05
CA ILE A 20 7.49 -5.76 -5.46
C ILE A 20 8.31 -4.55 -5.89
N GLU A 21 8.42 -4.34 -7.19
CA GLU A 21 8.96 -3.12 -7.78
C GLU A 21 7.84 -2.09 -8.01
N ASP A 22 8.19 -0.82 -8.20
CA ASP A 22 7.25 0.27 -8.52
C ASP A 22 6.85 0.33 -10.01
N THR A 23 6.93 -0.81 -10.72
CA THR A 23 6.62 -0.92 -12.14
C THR A 23 5.14 -0.60 -12.41
N PRO A 24 4.83 0.33 -13.32
CA PRO A 24 3.44 0.70 -13.64
C PRO A 24 2.64 -0.44 -14.26
N GLY A 25 1.34 -0.46 -14.01
CA GLY A 25 0.39 -1.41 -14.59
C GLY A 25 0.28 -2.74 -13.85
N GLN A 26 0.86 -2.85 -12.66
CA GLN A 26 0.71 -4.05 -11.85
C GLN A 26 -0.69 -4.11 -11.25
N ASN A 27 -1.28 -5.30 -11.25
CA ASN A 27 -2.62 -5.54 -10.73
C ASN A 27 -2.77 -7.02 -10.34
N PHE A 28 -2.69 -7.31 -9.04
CA PHE A 28 -2.55 -8.68 -8.56
C PHE A 28 -3.14 -8.84 -7.15
N ARG A 29 -3.27 -10.10 -6.72
CA ARG A 29 -3.64 -10.45 -5.35
C ARG A 29 -2.37 -10.67 -4.51
N PRO A 30 -2.34 -10.25 -3.24
CA PRO A 30 -1.22 -10.54 -2.36
C PRO A 30 -0.89 -12.03 -2.29
N VAL A 31 0.39 -12.38 -2.07
CA VAL A 31 0.82 -13.77 -1.84
C VAL A 31 0.13 -14.38 -0.61
N GLN A 32 -0.08 -13.58 0.43
CA GLN A 32 -0.92 -13.94 1.58
C GLN A 32 -2.09 -12.95 1.65
N ASN A 33 -3.30 -13.47 1.45
CA ASN A 33 -4.53 -12.67 1.53
C ASN A 33 -4.78 -12.23 2.98
N ASP A 34 -5.34 -11.04 3.18
CA ASP A 34 -5.85 -10.59 4.48
C ASP A 34 -4.78 -10.51 5.59
N THR A 35 -3.53 -10.22 5.23
CA THR A 35 -2.44 -10.07 6.23
C THR A 35 -1.79 -8.70 6.22
N ILE A 36 -1.73 -8.00 5.09
CA ILE A 36 -1.00 -6.75 4.96
C ILE A 36 -1.63 -5.64 5.81
N ARG A 37 -0.78 -4.91 6.55
CA ARG A 37 -1.17 -3.73 7.35
C ARG A 37 -0.29 -2.51 7.13
N SER A 38 0.93 -2.70 6.65
CA SER A 38 1.86 -1.59 6.44
C SER A 38 2.84 -1.87 5.30
N ALA A 39 3.60 -0.85 4.89
CA ALA A 39 4.61 -1.01 3.85
C ALA A 39 5.83 -0.10 4.07
N LYS A 40 6.96 -0.50 3.48
CA LYS A 40 8.14 0.36 3.27
C LYS A 40 8.33 0.64 1.79
N LEU A 41 8.65 1.89 1.48
CA LEU A 41 8.99 2.38 0.15
C LEU A 41 10.49 2.69 0.12
N PHE A 42 11.22 2.10 -0.82
CA PHE A 42 12.65 2.35 -1.01
C PHE A 42 12.88 2.92 -2.41
N GLY A 43 13.18 4.21 -2.51
CA GLY A 43 13.46 4.85 -3.79
C GLY A 43 12.29 4.81 -4.79
N VAL A 44 11.05 4.68 -4.31
CA VAL A 44 9.84 4.66 -5.14
C VAL A 44 9.67 5.98 -5.88
N ARG A 45 9.38 5.90 -7.17
CA ARG A 45 9.31 7.07 -8.06
C ARG A 45 8.19 8.04 -7.67
N PRO A 46 8.42 9.36 -7.76
CA PRO A 46 7.35 10.34 -7.70
C PRO A 46 6.28 10.06 -8.77
N GLY A 47 5.01 10.24 -8.40
CA GLY A 47 3.85 9.91 -9.25
C GLY A 47 3.45 8.44 -9.22
N CYS A 48 4.16 7.57 -8.49
CA CYS A 48 3.71 6.20 -8.24
C CYS A 48 2.41 6.22 -7.43
N GLU A 49 1.39 5.54 -7.93
CA GLU A 49 0.13 5.32 -7.23
C GLU A 49 0.05 3.86 -6.79
N ILE A 50 -0.01 3.64 -5.48
CA ILE A 50 -0.19 2.32 -4.88
C ILE A 50 -1.62 2.27 -4.32
N ALA A 51 -2.47 1.44 -4.90
CA ALA A 51 -3.83 1.24 -4.41
C ALA A 51 -3.98 -0.16 -3.81
N VAL A 52 -4.50 -0.23 -2.59
CA VAL A 52 -4.81 -1.47 -1.88
C VAL A 52 -6.30 -1.55 -1.58
N TYR A 53 -6.90 -2.73 -1.72
CA TYR A 53 -8.34 -2.94 -1.61
C TYR A 53 -8.65 -4.14 -0.73
N ASP A 54 -9.71 -4.04 0.08
CA ASP A 54 -10.33 -5.18 0.77
C ASP A 54 -10.96 -6.14 -0.26
N SER A 55 -11.69 -5.60 -1.23
CA SER A 55 -12.33 -6.40 -2.27
C SER A 55 -11.32 -7.09 -3.20
N PRO A 56 -11.44 -8.42 -3.44
CA PRO A 56 -10.58 -9.15 -4.37
C PRO A 56 -10.78 -8.75 -5.83
N ASP A 57 -11.88 -8.05 -6.13
CA ASP A 57 -12.20 -7.48 -7.44
C ASP A 57 -11.81 -5.99 -7.53
N GLY A 58 -11.18 -5.42 -6.49
CA GLY A 58 -10.78 -4.02 -6.45
C GLY A 58 -11.96 -3.06 -6.53
N SER A 59 -13.09 -3.47 -5.93
CA SER A 59 -14.27 -2.62 -5.80
C SER A 59 -13.97 -1.42 -4.90
N THR A 60 -14.42 -0.24 -5.31
CA THR A 60 -14.40 0.98 -4.48
C THR A 60 -15.66 1.12 -3.62
N GLY A 61 -16.57 0.14 -3.67
CA GLY A 61 -17.71 0.06 -2.77
C GLY A 61 -17.36 -0.55 -1.41
N ASP A 62 -16.12 -0.96 -1.22
CA ASP A 62 -15.57 -1.46 0.03
C ASP A 62 -14.34 -0.65 0.46
N ASP A 63 -13.68 -1.01 1.56
CA ASP A 63 -12.48 -0.33 2.04
C ASP A 63 -11.34 -0.36 1.00
N PHE A 64 -10.74 0.81 0.77
CA PHE A 64 -9.53 0.92 -0.03
C PHE A 64 -8.68 2.10 0.40
N CYS A 65 -7.39 2.00 0.10
CA CYS A 65 -6.42 3.05 0.37
C CYS A 65 -5.60 3.32 -0.89
N ILE A 66 -5.42 4.61 -1.20
CA ILE A 66 -4.57 5.08 -2.29
C ILE A 66 -3.40 5.85 -1.70
N VAL A 67 -2.19 5.43 -2.05
CA VAL A 67 -0.95 6.10 -1.69
C VAL A 67 -0.35 6.71 -2.95
N ASN A 68 -0.27 8.04 -2.97
CA ASN A 68 0.40 8.79 -4.03
C ASN A 68 1.77 9.25 -3.55
N VAL A 69 2.83 8.80 -4.21
CA VAL A 69 4.21 9.21 -3.88
C VAL A 69 4.49 10.58 -4.50
N LYS A 70 4.74 11.59 -3.66
CA LYS A 70 5.07 12.96 -4.08
C LYS A 70 6.55 13.13 -4.36
N ARG A 71 7.40 12.51 -3.54
CA ARG A 71 8.85 12.68 -3.59
C ARG A 71 9.55 11.37 -3.28
N VAL A 72 10.68 11.16 -3.94
CA VAL A 72 11.54 10.00 -3.66
C VAL A 72 12.18 10.13 -2.29
N ALA A 73 12.23 9.02 -1.55
CA ALA A 73 12.95 8.88 -0.29
C ALA A 73 13.81 7.61 -0.32
N PRO A 74 15.00 7.59 0.31
CA PRO A 74 15.78 6.37 0.46
C PRO A 74 15.00 5.26 1.17
N GLU A 75 14.24 5.63 2.20
CA GLU A 75 13.30 4.79 2.92
C GLU A 75 12.13 5.66 3.40
N TYR A 76 10.90 5.16 3.25
CA TYR A 76 9.69 5.77 3.79
C TYR A 76 8.73 4.70 4.29
N VAL A 77 8.14 4.89 5.48
CA VAL A 77 7.23 3.91 6.10
C VAL A 77 5.80 4.40 6.01
N ILE A 78 4.94 3.59 5.39
CA ILE A 78 3.49 3.71 5.50
C ILE A 78 3.08 2.90 6.73
N ASN A 79 2.74 3.58 7.83
CA ASN A 79 2.53 2.91 9.12
C ASN A 79 1.27 2.04 9.16
N THR A 80 0.21 2.44 8.46
CA THR A 80 -1.08 1.77 8.35
C THR A 80 -1.77 2.22 7.06
N PHE A 81 -2.64 1.39 6.48
CA PHE A 81 -3.49 1.77 5.36
C PHE A 81 -4.86 2.31 5.80
N GLU A 82 -5.19 2.27 7.09
CA GLU A 82 -6.48 2.71 7.67
C GLU A 82 -6.52 4.19 8.10
N ARG A 83 -5.55 4.99 7.68
CA ARG A 83 -5.50 6.41 8.06
C ARG A 83 -5.13 7.29 6.89
N SER A 84 -5.96 8.29 6.64
CA SER A 84 -5.63 9.36 5.71
C SER A 84 -4.66 10.36 6.34
N TYR A 85 -3.61 10.70 5.61
CA TYR A 85 -2.65 11.73 6.00
C TYR A 85 -1.85 12.22 4.79
N GLU A 86 -1.17 13.33 4.96
CA GLU A 86 -0.29 13.89 3.96
C GLU A 86 0.95 14.46 4.64
N ASP A 87 2.12 14.21 4.05
CA ASP A 87 3.40 14.79 4.48
C ASP A 87 4.23 15.22 3.26
N GLU A 88 5.52 15.49 3.41
CA GLU A 88 6.39 15.90 2.29
C GLU A 88 6.54 14.82 1.18
N TYR A 89 6.41 13.54 1.53
CA TYR A 89 6.75 12.40 0.68
C TYR A 89 5.56 11.74 0.03
N VAL A 90 4.40 11.66 0.71
CA VAL A 90 3.23 10.94 0.22
C VAL A 90 1.92 11.65 0.55
N ILE A 91 0.86 11.27 -0.19
CA ILE A 91 -0.53 11.47 0.19
C ILE A 91 -1.13 10.08 0.37
N VAL A 92 -1.65 9.79 1.56
CA VAL A 92 -2.37 8.55 1.87
C VAL A 92 -3.84 8.88 2.03
N SER A 93 -4.67 8.28 1.19
CA SER A 93 -6.13 8.49 1.15
C SER A 93 -6.84 7.17 1.43
N PHE A 94 -7.31 7.01 2.66
CA PHE A 94 -8.13 5.87 3.08
C PHE A 94 -9.62 6.22 2.97
N ILE A 95 -10.38 5.36 2.27
CA ILE A 95 -11.83 5.45 2.16
C ILE A 95 -12.42 4.29 2.94
N ARG A 96 -13.12 4.63 4.02
CA ARG A 96 -13.64 3.67 4.99
C ARG A 96 -15.07 3.24 4.68
N ASN A 97 -15.30 1.94 4.73
CA ASN A 97 -16.58 1.27 4.86
C ASN A 97 -16.63 0.47 6.18
N ASN A 98 -15.59 -0.33 6.45
CA ASN A 98 -15.40 -1.10 7.68
C ASN A 98 -13.94 -0.98 8.21
N ASP A 99 -13.03 -1.89 7.88
CA ASP A 99 -11.64 -2.02 8.32
C ASP A 99 -10.83 -2.58 7.14
N LEU A 100 -9.61 -2.10 6.91
CA LEU A 100 -8.75 -2.48 5.79
C LEU A 100 -7.48 -3.23 6.21
N ASP A 101 -6.94 -2.90 7.39
CA ASP A 101 -5.67 -3.47 7.86
C ASP A 101 -5.87 -4.95 8.18
N GLY A 102 -5.17 -5.82 7.44
CA GLY A 102 -5.36 -7.26 7.52
C GLY A 102 -6.60 -7.76 6.76
N LYS A 103 -7.07 -7.02 5.75
CA LYS A 103 -8.09 -7.49 4.79
C LYS A 103 -7.72 -7.21 3.33
N ILE A 104 -6.52 -6.71 3.08
CA ILE A 104 -6.08 -6.38 1.72
C ILE A 104 -6.05 -7.66 0.88
N SER A 105 -6.93 -7.71 -0.12
CA SER A 105 -7.04 -8.81 -1.09
C SER A 105 -6.62 -8.43 -2.50
N ARG A 106 -6.37 -7.15 -2.78
CA ARG A 106 -5.88 -6.70 -4.09
C ARG A 106 -4.96 -5.50 -3.99
N ILE A 107 -3.95 -5.48 -4.86
CA ILE A 107 -2.97 -4.39 -4.98
C ILE A 107 -2.87 -3.96 -6.45
N ARG A 108 -2.80 -2.65 -6.67
CA ARG A 108 -2.48 -2.04 -7.97
C ARG A 108 -1.33 -1.05 -7.82
N VAL A 109 -0.46 -0.99 -8.82
CA VAL A 109 0.65 -0.02 -8.90
C VAL A 109 0.65 0.63 -10.28
N ASN A 110 0.57 1.96 -10.32
CA ASN A 110 0.59 2.77 -11.55
C ASN A 110 1.70 3.83 -11.53
#